data_AF-A0A176TMI2-F1
#
_entry.id   AF-A0A176TMI2-F1
#
_cell.length_a   1.000
_cell.length_b   1.000
_cell.length_c   1.000
_cell.angle_alpha   90.00
_cell.angle_beta   90.00
_cell.angle_gamma   90.00
#
_symmetry.space_group_name_H-M   'P 1'
#
loop_
_entity.id
_entity.type
_entity.pdbx_description
1 polymer ?
#
loop_
_entity_poly.entity_id
_entity_poly.type
_entity_poly.pdbx_seq_one_letter_code
_entity_poly.pdbx_strand_id
1 'polypeptide(L)'
;MAAKYKVSVPQLAIRYDWQLGTVVLPKTVNPEHMKTNAELDFEILDDDMATLKQVKPLNYGSASVDPVFGGKLKSYDGQTGSENK
;
A
#
# COMPACT_ATOMS: atom_id res chain seq x y z
N MET A 1 -2.32 -5.37 14.87
CA MET A 1 -3.78 -5.23 14.64
C MET A 1 -4.41 -6.49 14.09
N ALA A 2 -3.90 -7.13 13.03
CA ALA A 2 -4.51 -8.32 12.42
C ALA A 2 -4.88 -9.45 13.41
N ALA A 3 -4.05 -9.68 14.43
CA ALA A 3 -4.33 -10.63 15.52
C ALA A 3 -5.65 -10.37 16.27
N LYS A 4 -6.08 -9.10 16.42
CA LYS A 4 -7.37 -8.72 17.04
C LYS A 4 -8.56 -9.33 16.29
N TYR A 5 -8.45 -9.40 14.97
CA TYR A 5 -9.46 -9.93 14.07
C TYR A 5 -9.24 -11.41 13.74
N LYS A 6 -8.17 -12.03 14.26
CA LYS A 6 -7.76 -13.41 13.97
C LYS A 6 -7.56 -13.69 12.47
N VAL A 7 -7.17 -12.67 11.71
CA VAL A 7 -6.87 -12.76 10.28
C VAL A 7 -5.38 -12.53 10.02
N SER A 8 -4.94 -12.85 8.81
CA SER A 8 -3.59 -12.54 8.35
C SER A 8 -3.41 -11.04 8.06
N VAL A 9 -2.15 -10.58 8.03
CA VAL A 9 -1.83 -9.19 7.66
C VAL A 9 -2.30 -8.85 6.24
N PRO A 10 -2.13 -9.71 5.22
CA PRO A 10 -2.67 -9.45 3.88
C PRO A 10 -4.20 -9.28 3.87
N GLN A 11 -4.94 -10.12 4.60
CA GLN A 11 -6.41 -9.99 4.70
C GLN A 11 -6.82 -8.66 5.31
N LEU A 12 -6.15 -8.23 6.39
CA LEU A 12 -6.40 -6.92 7.00
C LEU A 12 -6.15 -5.78 6.00
N ALA A 13 -5.05 -5.84 5.24
CA ALA A 13 -4.74 -4.81 4.25
C ALA A 13 -5.79 -4.76 3.13
N ILE A 14 -6.18 -5.92 2.59
CA ILE A 14 -7.21 -6.00 1.53
C ILE A 14 -8.55 -5.48 2.05
N ARG A 15 -8.94 -5.84 3.28
CA ARG A 15 -10.20 -5.37 3.87
C ARG A 15 -10.20 -3.86 4.13
N TYR A 16 -9.06 -3.30 4.55
CA TYR A 16 -8.89 -1.87 4.76
C TYR A 16 -9.16 -1.08 3.47
N ASP A 17 -8.49 -1.43 2.38
CA ASP A 17 -8.66 -0.77 1.08
C ASP A 17 -10.11 -0.91 0.58
N TRP A 18 -10.72 -2.08 0.79
CA TRP A 18 -12.12 -2.30 0.41
C TRP A 18 -13.09 -1.43 1.21
N GLN A 19 -12.90 -1.27 2.53
CA GLN A 19 -13.72 -0.36 3.36
C GLN A 19 -13.49 1.13 3.03
N LEU A 20 -12.38 1.47 2.37
CA LEU A 20 -12.17 2.80 1.78
C LEU A 20 -12.86 2.99 0.43
N GLY A 21 -13.55 1.97 -0.09
CA GLY A 21 -14.20 1.99 -1.40
C GLY A 21 -13.24 1.75 -2.57
N THR A 22 -12.06 1.18 -2.32
CA THR A 22 -11.06 0.89 -3.35
C THR A 22 -11.20 -0.55 -3.86
N VAL A 23 -10.95 -0.77 -5.15
CA VAL A 23 -10.87 -2.11 -5.74
C VAL A 23 -9.45 -2.65 -5.55
N VAL A 24 -9.33 -3.80 -4.87
CA VAL A 24 -8.04 -4.43 -4.56
C VAL A 24 -7.78 -5.59 -5.51
N LEU A 25 -6.58 -5.63 -6.11
CA LEU A 25 -6.14 -6.72 -7.00
C LEU A 25 -4.92 -7.42 -6.39
N PRO A 26 -5.10 -8.32 -5.40
CA PRO A 26 -3.98 -8.97 -4.73
C PRO A 26 -3.27 -9.93 -5.68
N LYS A 27 -2.01 -9.63 -6.01
CA LYS A 27 -1.16 -10.50 -6.83
C LYS A 27 -0.74 -11.73 -6.02
N THR A 28 -1.06 -12.92 -6.52
CA THR A 28 -0.54 -14.18 -5.98
C THR A 28 -0.54 -15.27 -7.07
N VAL A 29 0.39 -16.22 -6.95
CA VAL A 29 0.45 -17.45 -7.76
C VAL A 29 0.19 -18.71 -6.91
N ASN A 30 0.10 -18.55 -5.59
CA ASN A 30 -0.19 -19.64 -4.65
C ASN A 30 -1.71 -19.76 -4.44
N PRO A 31 -2.33 -20.91 -4.76
CA PRO A 31 -3.76 -21.13 -4.58
C PRO A 31 -4.27 -20.90 -3.14
N GLU A 32 -3.49 -21.29 -2.13
CA GLU A 32 -3.88 -21.11 -0.73
C GLU A 32 -3.96 -19.62 -0.35
N HIS A 33 -3.04 -18.81 -0.89
CA HIS A 33 -3.11 -17.36 -0.73
C HIS A 33 -4.24 -16.75 -1.53
N MET A 34 -4.60 -17.28 -2.71
CA MET A 34 -5.77 -16.80 -3.46
C MET A 34 -7.03 -16.97 -2.64
N LYS A 35 -7.21 -18.15 -2.03
CA LYS A 35 -8.35 -18.44 -1.16
C LYS A 35 -8.35 -17.54 0.08
N THR A 36 -7.24 -17.51 0.82
CA THR A 36 -7.13 -16.71 2.05
C THR A 36 -7.34 -15.21 1.78
N ASN A 37 -6.84 -14.68 0.66
CA ASN A 37 -7.00 -13.27 0.29
C ASN A 37 -8.46 -12.90 -0.06
N ALA A 38 -9.28 -13.87 -0.48
CA ALA A 38 -10.69 -13.67 -0.77
C ALA A 38 -11.61 -13.82 0.46
N GLU A 39 -11.12 -14.48 1.52
CA GLU A 39 -11.83 -14.65 2.79
C GLU A 39 -11.77 -13.35 3.61
N LEU A 40 -12.75 -12.47 3.38
CA LEU A 40 -12.83 -11.12 3.96
C LEU A 40 -14.12 -10.91 4.79
N ASP A 41 -14.64 -12.00 5.37
CA ASP A 41 -15.86 -12.03 6.21
C ASP A 41 -15.63 -11.43 7.61
N PHE A 42 -15.10 -10.22 7.67
CA PHE A 42 -14.93 -9.44 8.88
C PHE A 42 -14.99 -7.95 8.56
N GLU A 43 -15.14 -7.13 9.59
CA GLU A 43 -15.18 -5.67 9.45
C GLU A 43 -14.17 -5.03 10.39
N ILE A 44 -13.40 -4.09 9.87
CA ILE A 44 -12.49 -3.27 10.67
C ILE A 44 -13.33 -2.19 11.32
N LEU A 45 -13.26 -2.12 12.65
CA LEU A 45 -13.96 -1.12 13.46
C LEU A 45 -13.50 0.30 13.11
N ASP A 46 -14.39 1.27 13.30
CA ASP A 46 -14.13 2.68 12.97
C ASP A 46 -12.87 3.24 13.66
N ASP A 47 -12.65 2.90 14.94
CA ASP A 47 -11.47 3.33 15.69
C ASP A 47 -10.16 2.77 15.11
N ASP A 48 -10.21 1.52 14.65
CA ASP A 48 -9.07 0.87 14.02
C ASP A 48 -8.84 1.42 12.61
N MET A 49 -9.91 1.72 11.86
CA MET A 49 -9.84 2.43 10.57
C MET A 49 -9.23 3.83 10.74
N ALA A 50 -9.60 4.56 11.79
CA ALA A 50 -9.03 5.87 12.10
C ALA A 50 -7.53 5.76 12.41
N THR A 51 -7.13 4.71 13.15
CA THR A 51 -5.72 4.42 13.44
C THR A 51 -4.94 4.09 12.18
N LEU A 52 -5.49 3.25 11.29
CA LEU A 52 -4.84 2.86 10.02
C LEU A 52 -4.68 4.06 9.06
N LYS A 53 -5.62 5.00 9.06
CA LYS A 53 -5.52 6.24 8.26
C LYS A 53 -4.38 7.16 8.71
N GLN A 54 -3.90 7.02 9.95
CA GLN A 54 -2.80 7.83 10.49
C GLN A 54 -1.40 7.22 10.24
N VAL A 55 -1.32 6.11 9.49
CA VAL A 55 -0.04 5.51 9.13
C VAL A 55 0.79 6.52 8.32
N LYS A 56 2.01 6.78 8.80
CA LYS A 56 2.90 7.77 8.19
C LYS A 56 3.31 7.32 6.78
N PRO A 57 3.53 8.27 5.85
CA PRO A 57 4.10 7.98 4.54
C PRO A 57 5.40 7.19 4.66
N LEU A 58 5.62 6.27 3.73
CA LEU A 58 6.83 5.46 3.68
C LEU A 58 8.04 6.36 3.45
N ASN A 59 9.11 6.13 4.21
CA ASN A 59 10.41 6.73 3.95
C ASN A 59 11.15 5.85 2.95
N TYR A 60 11.29 6.34 1.72
CA TYR A 60 11.97 5.65 0.62
C TYR A 60 13.50 5.80 0.68
N GLY A 61 14.04 6.33 1.79
CA GLY A 61 15.48 6.51 2.00
C GLY A 61 16.07 7.44 0.94
N SER A 62 17.19 7.02 0.35
CA SER A 62 17.84 7.74 -0.75
C SER A 62 16.96 7.91 -1.98
N ALA A 63 16.00 7.01 -2.22
CA ALA A 63 15.08 7.09 -3.36
C ALA A 63 13.97 8.13 -3.17
N SER A 64 13.83 8.74 -1.98
CA SER A 64 12.84 9.80 -1.74
C SER A 64 13.06 11.06 -2.60
N VAL A 65 14.26 11.21 -3.20
CA VAL A 65 14.58 12.29 -4.13
C VAL A 65 13.96 12.07 -5.52
N ASP A 66 13.57 10.84 -5.84
CA ASP A 66 12.96 10.54 -7.13
C ASP A 66 11.53 11.10 -7.17
N PRO A 67 11.12 11.70 -8.29
CA PRO A 67 9.80 12.33 -8.38
C PRO A 67 8.62 11.39 -8.10
N VAL A 68 8.79 10.09 -8.36
CA VAL A 68 7.76 9.07 -8.11
C VAL A 68 7.58 8.71 -6.63
N PHE A 69 8.54 9.08 -5.77
CA PHE A 69 8.56 8.75 -4.34
C PHE A 69 8.52 9.99 -3.43
N GLY A 70 8.25 11.19 -3.97
CA GLY A 70 8.12 12.43 -3.21
C GLY A 70 9.13 13.52 -3.57
N GLY A 71 10.03 13.27 -4.52
CA GLY A 71 10.92 14.27 -5.09
C GLY A 71 10.18 15.29 -5.97
N LYS A 72 10.82 16.43 -6.25
CA LYS A 72 10.30 17.40 -7.24
C LYS A 72 10.83 17.03 -8.63
N LEU A 73 9.94 16.95 -9.60
CA LEU A 73 10.33 16.84 -11.01
C LEU A 73 11.03 18.15 -11.40
N LYS A 74 12.31 18.09 -11.82
CA LYS A 74 12.92 19.24 -12.49
C LYS A 74 12.20 19.42 -13.83
N SER A 75 11.85 20.67 -14.17
CA SER A 75 11.25 20.99 -15.47
C SER A 75 12.15 20.50 -16.60
N TYR A 76 11.59 19.77 -17.54
CA TYR A 76 12.28 19.31 -18.74
C TYR A 76 12.59 20.54 -19.60
N ASP A 77 13.85 20.99 -19.65
CA ASP A 77 14.33 22.14 -20.42
C ASP A 77 14.83 21.76 -21.83
N GLY A 78 14.61 20.51 -22.25
CA GLY A 78 14.93 20.03 -23.59
C GLY A 78 16.42 19.77 -23.83
N GLN A 79 17.28 19.83 -22.82
CA GLN A 79 18.67 19.38 -22.95
C GLN A 79 18.80 17.94 -22.44
N THR A 80 19.07 17.05 -23.40
CA THR A 80 19.25 15.60 -23.22
C THR A 80 20.26 15.26 -22.14
N GLY A 81 19.95 14.17 -21.42
CA GLY A 81 20.63 13.76 -20.19
C GLY A 81 22.14 13.61 -20.30
N SER A 82 22.82 14.07 -19.25
CA SER A 82 24.11 13.54 -18.86
C SER A 82 23.86 12.46 -17.80
N GLU A 83 24.07 11.20 -18.18
CA GLU A 83 24.30 10.09 -17.27
C GLU A 83 25.34 10.51 -16.22
N ASN A 84 25.01 10.38 -14.94
CA ASN A 84 26.02 10.45 -13.89
C ASN A 84 26.24 9.04 -13.34
N LYS A 85 27.46 8.57 -13.63
CA LYS A 85 28.17 7.49 -12.95
C LYS A 85 28.21 7.69 -11.44
#